data_AF-A0A1Q9YGL1-F1
#
_entry.id   AF-A0A1Q9YGL1-F1
#
_cell.length_a   1.000
_cell.length_b   1.000
_cell.length_c   1.000
_cell.angle_alpha   90.00
_cell.angle_beta   90.00
_cell.angle_gamma   90.00
#
_symmetry.space_group_name_H-M   'P 1'
#
loop_
_entity.id
_entity.type
_entity.pdbx_description
1 polymer ?
#
loop_
_entity_poly.entity_id
_entity_poly.type
_entity_poly.pdbx_seq_one_letter_code
_entity_poly.pdbx_strand_id
1 'polypeptide(L)' 'MNSNKTSSGGIGFCGLLTIAFIVLKLTGYITWSWMWVLSPVWISLSLVIVCALILAWMDNHV' A
#
# COMPACT_ATOMS: atom_id res chain seq x y z
N MET A 1 -2.33 12.53 -35.02
CA MET A 1 -3.16 12.90 -33.85
C MET A 1 -2.77 11.98 -32.71
N ASN A 2 -2.02 12.48 -31.72
CA ASN A 2 -1.62 11.69 -30.56
C ASN A 2 -2.65 11.91 -29.44
N SER A 3 -3.40 10.86 -29.10
CA SER A 3 -4.39 10.87 -28.04
C SER A 3 -3.70 11.04 -26.70
N ASN A 4 -3.68 12.27 -26.18
CA ASN A 4 -3.24 12.59 -24.82
C ASN A 4 -4.17 11.89 -23.82
N LYS A 5 -3.82 10.65 -23.43
CA LYS A 5 -4.47 9.99 -22.30
C LYS A 5 -4.12 10.77 -21.05
N THR A 6 -5.03 11.66 -20.67
CA THR A 6 -5.08 12.24 -19.33
C THR A 6 -5.30 11.11 -18.33
N SER A 7 -4.21 10.62 -17.76
CA SER A 7 -4.25 9.70 -16.63
C SER A 7 -4.75 10.48 -15.42
N SER A 8 -6.07 10.51 -15.22
CA SER A 8 -6.70 11.05 -14.02
C SER A 8 -6.28 10.21 -12.82
N GLY A 9 -5.18 10.60 -12.19
CA GLY A 9 -4.66 10.01 -10.96
C GLY A 9 -5.57 10.36 -9.78
N GLY A 10 -6.72 9.69 -9.70
CA GLY A 10 -7.50 9.65 -8.47
C GLY A 10 -6.79 8.83 -7.41
N ILE A 11 -6.94 9.20 -6.14
CA ILE A 11 -6.56 8.35 -5.00
C ILE A 11 -7.06 6.93 -5.28
N GLY A 12 -6.12 6.00 -5.47
CA GLY A 12 -6.46 4.61 -5.77
C GLY A 12 -7.33 4.03 -4.65
N PHE A 13 -8.13 3.01 -4.96
CA PHE A 13 -8.98 2.32 -3.99
C PHE A 13 -8.26 1.99 -2.66
N CYS A 14 -6.96 1.68 -2.73
CA CYS A 14 -6.11 1.44 -1.57
C CYS A 14 -5.98 2.67 -0.62
N GLY A 15 -5.89 3.89 -1.15
CA GLY A 15 -5.83 5.11 -0.34
C GLY A 15 -7.15 5.40 0.37
N LEU A 16 -8.28 5.21 -0.32
CA LEU A 16 -9.61 5.31 0.31
C LEU A 16 -9.82 4.23 1.38
N LEU A 17 -9.40 2.99 1.12
CA LEU A 17 -9.48 1.90 2.09
C LEU A 17 -8.61 2.18 3.32
N THR A 18 -7.42 2.76 3.12
CA THR A 18 -6.53 3.20 4.21
C THR A 18 -7.19 4.26 5.08
N ILE A 19 -7.78 5.29 4.46
CA ILE A 19 -8.50 6.36 5.18
C ILE A 19 -9.72 5.78 5.91
N ALA A 20 -10.50 4.90 5.28
CA ALA A 20 -11.65 4.26 5.90
C ALA A 20 -11.28 3.43 7.13
N PHE A 21 -10.18 2.66 7.09
CA PHE A 21 -9.66 1.92 8.24
C PHE A 21 -9.21 2.84 9.39
N ILE A 22 -8.58 3.98 9.07
CA ILE A 22 -8.17 4.98 10.06
C ILE A 22 -9.40 5.58 10.75
N VAL A 23 -10.44 5.93 9.98
CA VAL A 23 -11.69 6.49 10.51
C VAL A 23 -12.42 5.47 11.38
N LEU A 24 -12.58 4.21 10.93
CA LEU A 24 -13.27 3.16 11.70
C LEU A 24 -12.63 2.92 13.08
N LYS A 25 -11.30 3.01 13.15
CA LYS A 25 -10.52 2.88 14.39
C LYS A 25 -10.73 4.09 15.32
N LEU A 26 -10.76 5.31 14.78
CA LEU A 26 -11.02 6.53 15.54
C LEU A 26 -12.45 6.62 16.07
N THR A 27 -13.42 6.08 15.33
CA THR A 27 -14.83 5.94 15.76
C THR A 27 -15.00 4.94 16.91
N GLY A 28 -13.92 4.31 17.40
CA GLY A 28 -13.93 3.53 18.64
C GLY A 28 -14.52 2.13 18.52
N TYR A 29 -14.84 1.67 17.30
CA TYR A 29 -15.33 0.31 17.06
C TYR A 29 -14.26 -0.78 17.30
N ILE A 30 -12.98 -0.39 17.29
CA ILE A 30 -11.85 -1.31 17.34
C ILE A 30 -10.78 -0.72 18.29
N THR A 31 -10.57 -1.35 19.45
CA THR A 31 -9.54 -0.97 20.46
C THR A 31 -8.09 -1.33 20.05
N TRP A 32 -7.93 -1.84 18.84
CA TRP A 32 -6.71 -2.49 18.38
C TRP A 32 -5.56 -1.52 18.12
N SER A 33 -4.33 -2.05 18.18
CA SER A 33 -3.09 -1.31 17.91
C SER A 33 -3.01 -0.80 16.48
N TRP A 34 -2.48 0.41 16.31
CA TRP A 34 -2.37 1.09 15.01
C TRP A 34 -1.50 0.35 14.00
N MET A 35 -0.54 -0.44 14.49
CA MET A 35 0.23 -1.41 13.70
C MET A 35 -0.62 -2.29 12.78
N TRP A 36 -1.83 -2.67 13.19
CA TRP A 36 -2.68 -3.52 12.37
C TRP A 36 -3.65 -2.78 11.45
N VAL A 37 -3.94 -1.49 11.70
CA VAL A 37 -4.59 -0.63 10.68
C VAL A 37 -3.69 -0.47 9.46
N LEU A 38 -2.37 -0.49 9.69
CA LEU A 38 -1.42 -0.54 8.59
C LEU A 38 -1.24 -1.97 8.05
N SER A 39 -1.82 -3.04 8.61
CA SER A 39 -1.56 -4.41 8.11
C SER A 39 -1.77 -4.57 6.59
N PRO A 40 -2.79 -3.96 5.96
CA PRO A 40 -2.93 -4.00 4.50
C PRO A 40 -1.74 -3.34 3.79
N VAL A 41 -1.27 -2.21 4.33
CA VAL A 41 -0.11 -1.45 3.81
C VAL A 41 1.20 -2.19 4.09
N TRP A 42 1.37 -2.80 5.27
CA TRP A 42 2.52 -3.63 5.64
C TRP A 42 2.58 -4.88 4.77
N ILE A 43 1.45 -5.52 4.45
CA ILE A 43 1.43 -6.65 3.50
C ILE A 43 1.95 -6.18 2.14
N SER A 44 1.44 -5.06 1.61
CA SER A 44 1.86 -4.55 0.31
C SER A 44 3.34 -4.14 0.32
N LEU A 45 3.77 -3.44 1.36
CA LEU A 45 5.15 -2.97 1.51
C LEU A 45 6.13 -4.12 1.72
N SER A 46 5.77 -5.09 2.58
CA SER A 46 6.56 -6.29 2.82
C SER A 46 6.72 -7.12 1.55
N LEU A 47 5.66 -7.30 0.78
CA LEU A 47 5.71 -7.99 -0.51
C LEU A 47 6.68 -7.30 -1.49
N VAL A 48 6.60 -5.97 -1.61
CA VAL A 48 7.48 -5.19 -2.48
C VAL A 48 8.94 -5.26 -2.02
N ILE A 49 9.19 -5.13 -0.71
CA ILE A 49 10.53 -5.22 -0.13
C ILE A 49 11.13 -6.61 -0.38
N VAL A 50 10.37 -7.67 -0.14
CA VAL A 50 10.82 -9.05 -0.38
C VAL A 50 11.15 -9.26 -1.85
N CYS A 51 10.28 -8.82 -2.77
CA CYS A 51 10.57 -8.87 -4.21
C CYS A 51 11.84 -8.09 -4.59
N ALA A 52 12.01 -6.88 -4.07
CA ALA A 52 13.18 -6.05 -4.34
C ALA A 52 14.47 -6.68 -3.79
N LEU A 53 14.41 -7.27 -2.59
CA LEU A 53 15.55 -7.97 -1.98
C LEU A 53 15.95 -9.19 -2.81
N ILE A 54 15.01 -9.98 -3.31
CA ILE A 54 15.29 -11.14 -4.16
C ILE A 54 15.96 -10.71 -5.48
N LEU A 55 15.45 -9.65 -6.11
CA LEU A 55 16.02 -9.11 -7.34
C LEU A 55 17.44 -8.55 -7.11
N ALA A 56 17.64 -7.79 -6.03
CA ALA A 56 18.96 -7.25 -5.67
C ALA A 56 19.96 -8.36 -5.30
N TRP A 57 19.51 -9.41 -4.63
CA TRP A 57 20.32 -10.60 -4.34
C TRP A 57 20.77 -11.31 -5.61
N MET A 58 19.86 -11.46 -6.57
CA MET A 58 20.12 -12.11 -7.85
C MET A 58 21.11 -11.31 -8.70
N ASP A 59 21.00 -9.97 -8.71
CA ASP A 59 21.93 -9.07 -9.40
C ASP A 59 23.33 -9.06 -8.79
N ASN A 60 23.44 -9.11 -7.45
CA ASN A 60 24.75 -9.15 -6.80
C ASN A 60 25.51 -10.48 -7.01
N HIS A 61 24.82 -11.54 -7.42
CA HIS A 61 25.34 -12.90 -7.56
C HIS A 61 25.53 -13.33 -9.04
N VAL A 62 25.43 -12.40 -10.00
CA VAL A 62 25.74 -12.61 -11.44
C VAL A 62 27.01 -11.87 -11.83
#